data_AF-A0A8H7K3S1-F1
#
_entry.id   AF-A0A8H7K3S1-F1
#
_cell.length_a   1.000
_cell.length_b   1.000
_cell.length_c   1.000
_cell.angle_alpha   90.00
_cell.angle_beta   90.00
_cell.angle_gamma   90.00
#
_symmetry.space_group_name_H-M   'P 1'
#
loop_
_entity.id
_entity.type
_entity.pdbx_description
1 polymer ?
#
loop_
_entity_poly.entity_id
_entity_poly.type
_entity_poly.pdbx_seq_one_letter_code
_entity_poly.pdbx_strand_id
1 'polypeptide(L)'
;MHTLVGMLQLPWKNGTQYKVDALKYPHLVGYVAITRDYSSGSITPEPTDGSPVINYTPSPADCKHILIGLIATAKLCYLRGAIELAPDVAGVPPFRSQTPAAERSLSDAEFVQWLKQLETTGVHPRDSMFQSAHQMGSCRMGATAEAGVVDQTGKAWEAENLYLADSSIFPSAGGVNPMITTMAIADRVAQSVAAGL
;
A
#
# COMPACT_ATOMS: atom_id res chain seq x y z
N MET A 1 5.78 -1.68 -6.28
CA MET A 1 5.33 -1.82 -4.88
C MET A 1 3.80 -1.65 -4.87
N HIS A 2 3.08 -2.08 -3.84
CA HIS A 2 1.69 -1.66 -3.60
C HIS A 2 1.66 -0.83 -2.35
N THR A 3 1.52 0.47 -2.51
CA THR A 3 1.65 1.38 -1.40
C THR A 3 0.31 1.62 -0.75
N LEU A 4 0.33 1.70 0.59
CA LEU A 4 -0.85 1.88 1.40
C LEU A 4 -0.67 2.98 2.44
N VAL A 5 -1.80 3.60 2.76
CA VAL A 5 -2.05 4.37 3.99
C VAL A 5 -3.37 3.84 4.55
N GLY A 6 -3.51 3.77 5.86
CA GLY A 6 -4.70 3.18 6.46
C GLY A 6 -5.05 3.76 7.81
N MET A 7 -6.34 3.68 8.16
CA MET A 7 -6.87 3.97 9.49
C MET A 7 -6.53 2.82 10.45
N LEU A 8 -5.27 2.42 10.48
CA LEU A 8 -4.76 1.23 11.16
C LEU A 8 -4.03 1.56 12.46
N GLN A 9 -3.51 2.78 12.57
CA GLN A 9 -2.56 3.17 13.60
C GLN A 9 -3.13 4.29 14.46
N LEU A 10 -2.86 4.21 15.76
CA LEU A 10 -3.18 5.26 16.71
C LEU A 10 -2.01 6.26 16.70
N PRO A 11 -2.23 7.54 16.33
CA PRO A 11 -1.15 8.51 16.28
C PRO A 11 -0.54 8.67 17.67
N TRP A 12 0.77 8.42 17.79
CA TRP A 12 1.47 8.62 19.05
C TRP A 12 1.53 10.11 19.38
N LYS A 13 1.01 10.47 20.56
CA LYS A 13 1.16 11.81 21.13
C LYS A 13 2.02 11.80 22.39
N ASN A 14 1.66 10.94 23.33
CA ASN A 14 2.38 10.70 24.58
C ASN A 14 1.88 9.40 25.22
N GLY A 15 2.56 8.94 26.27
CA GLY A 15 2.24 7.66 26.93
C GLY A 15 0.86 7.61 27.57
N THR A 16 0.35 8.73 28.09
CA THR A 16 -1.00 8.79 28.68
C THR A 16 -2.07 8.64 27.60
N GLN A 17 -1.96 9.40 26.52
CA GLN A 17 -2.88 9.34 25.40
C GLN A 17 -2.88 7.96 24.75
N TYR A 18 -1.70 7.36 24.56
CA TYR A 18 -1.61 6.01 24.01
C TYR A 18 -2.32 4.97 24.89
N LYS A 19 -2.20 5.06 26.21
CA LYS A 19 -2.95 4.18 27.13
C LYS A 19 -4.45 4.36 26.97
N VAL A 20 -4.95 5.60 26.84
CA VAL A 20 -6.37 5.87 26.60
C VAL A 20 -6.83 5.30 25.26
N ASP A 21 -6.06 5.50 24.20
CA ASP A 21 -6.41 4.99 22.87
C ASP A 21 -6.31 3.46 22.81
N ALA A 22 -5.37 2.85 23.54
CA ALA A 22 -5.27 1.40 23.65
C ALA A 22 -6.50 0.77 24.34
N LEU A 23 -7.17 1.48 25.26
CA LEU A 23 -8.44 0.99 25.83
C LEU A 23 -9.55 0.87 24.78
N LYS A 24 -9.41 1.53 23.61
CA LYS A 24 -10.37 1.46 22.50
C LYS A 24 -10.17 0.23 21.61
N TYR A 25 -9.06 -0.53 21.74
CA TYR A 25 -8.74 -1.66 20.85
C TYR A 25 -9.90 -2.66 20.63
N PRO A 26 -10.68 -3.07 21.67
CA PRO A 26 -11.81 -3.98 21.48
C PRO A 26 -12.94 -3.44 20.58
N HIS A 27 -12.92 -2.15 20.28
CA HIS A 27 -13.92 -1.44 19.47
C HIS A 27 -13.30 -0.76 18.25
N LEU A 28 -12.05 -1.08 17.91
CA LEU A 28 -11.32 -0.52 16.78
C LEU A 28 -11.39 -1.48 15.58
N VAL A 29 -11.60 -0.92 14.39
CA VAL A 29 -11.44 -1.63 13.13
C VAL A 29 -10.49 -0.84 12.24
N GLY A 30 -9.49 -1.53 11.70
CA GLY A 30 -8.51 -0.95 10.79
C GLY A 30 -8.94 -1.11 9.33
N TYR A 31 -8.80 -0.04 8.55
CA TYR A 31 -9.02 -0.07 7.10
C TYR A 31 -7.79 0.43 6.36
N VAL A 32 -7.59 -0.11 5.16
CA VAL A 32 -6.41 0.18 4.34
C VAL A 32 -6.84 0.66 2.96
N ALA A 33 -6.33 1.81 2.53
CA ALA A 33 -6.41 2.24 1.14
C ALA A 33 -5.10 1.83 0.44
N ILE A 34 -5.17 0.75 -0.33
CA ILE A 34 -4.05 0.25 -1.14
C ILE A 34 -4.26 0.73 -2.57
N THR A 35 -3.24 1.35 -3.16
CA THR A 35 -3.25 1.70 -4.58
C THR A 35 -2.37 0.76 -5.40
N ARG A 36 -2.73 0.60 -6.68
CA ARG A 36 -1.79 0.09 -7.68
C ARG A 36 -0.89 1.24 -8.06
N ASP A 37 0.34 1.23 -7.57
CA ASP A 37 1.31 2.28 -7.85
C ASP A 37 1.56 2.41 -9.36
N TYR A 38 1.53 3.65 -9.86
CA TYR A 38 1.95 3.99 -11.21
C TYR A 38 3.47 4.19 -11.27
N SER A 39 4.07 4.78 -10.22
CA SER A 39 5.52 4.93 -10.14
C SER A 39 6.22 3.63 -9.77
N SER A 40 7.52 3.59 -10.08
CA SER A 40 8.42 2.51 -9.66
C SER A 40 9.48 3.06 -8.71
N GLY A 41 10.08 2.15 -7.96
CA GLY A 41 11.28 2.42 -7.16
C GLY A 41 12.40 1.49 -7.58
N SER A 42 13.50 1.52 -6.84
CA SER A 42 14.61 0.59 -7.00
C SER A 42 14.99 -0.05 -5.67
N ILE A 43 15.69 -1.17 -5.77
CA ILE A 43 16.36 -1.82 -4.66
C ILE A 43 17.82 -2.00 -5.05
N THR A 44 18.73 -1.57 -4.20
CA THR A 44 20.17 -1.65 -4.43
C THR A 44 20.86 -2.18 -3.18
N PRO A 45 21.92 -2.98 -3.28
CA PRO A 45 22.70 -3.37 -2.12
C PRO A 45 23.50 -2.17 -1.61
N GLU A 46 23.56 -2.00 -0.28
CA GLU A 46 24.45 -1.07 0.41
C GLU A 46 25.91 -1.47 0.15
N PRO A 47 26.79 -0.58 -0.33
CA PRO A 47 28.17 -0.92 -0.66
C PRO A 47 29.00 -1.51 0.48
N THR A 48 28.67 -1.18 1.73
CA THR A 48 29.47 -1.58 2.90
C THR A 48 29.17 -2.98 3.41
N ASP A 49 27.90 -3.40 3.41
CA ASP A 49 27.46 -4.68 3.98
C ASP A 49 26.51 -5.49 3.09
N GLY A 50 26.16 -4.98 1.91
CA GLY A 50 25.27 -5.63 0.96
C GLY A 50 23.79 -5.62 1.35
N SER A 51 23.42 -4.95 2.44
CA SER A 51 22.02 -4.89 2.89
C SER A 51 21.12 -4.20 1.86
N PRO A 52 19.85 -4.58 1.75
CA PRO A 52 18.96 -4.02 0.74
C PRO A 52 18.54 -2.58 1.09
N VAL A 53 18.87 -1.63 0.21
CA VAL A 53 18.39 -0.25 0.26
C VAL A 53 17.23 -0.09 -0.72
N ILE A 54 16.04 0.19 -0.18
CA ILE A 54 14.84 0.42 -0.98
C ILE A 54 14.70 1.92 -1.22
N ASN A 55 14.74 2.33 -2.48
CA ASN A 55 14.51 3.69 -2.92
C ASN A 55 13.13 3.79 -3.57
N TYR A 56 12.16 4.31 -2.83
CA TYR A 56 10.79 4.42 -3.30
C TYR A 56 10.11 5.67 -2.73
N THR A 57 9.45 6.41 -3.62
CA THR A 57 8.64 7.58 -3.27
C THR A 57 7.32 7.49 -4.04
N PRO A 58 6.16 7.49 -3.36
CA PRO A 58 4.87 7.52 -4.02
C PRO A 58 4.76 8.75 -4.92
N SER A 59 4.24 8.60 -6.14
CA SER A 59 4.02 9.76 -7.00
C SER A 59 2.86 10.61 -6.50
N PRO A 60 2.75 11.88 -6.93
CA PRO A 60 1.56 12.69 -6.67
C PRO A 60 0.25 12.03 -7.14
N ALA A 61 0.30 11.27 -8.24
CA ALA A 61 -0.86 10.53 -8.74
C ALA A 61 -1.26 9.39 -7.80
N ASP A 62 -0.28 8.65 -7.28
CA ASP A 62 -0.51 7.57 -6.31
C ASP A 62 -1.08 8.11 -5.00
N CYS A 63 -0.53 9.21 -4.50
CA CYS A 63 -1.03 9.89 -3.30
C CYS A 63 -2.50 10.32 -3.47
N LYS A 64 -2.85 10.86 -4.65
CA LYS A 64 -4.24 11.23 -4.97
C LYS A 64 -5.16 10.01 -4.99
N HIS A 65 -4.73 8.88 -5.55
CA HIS A 65 -5.52 7.65 -5.56
C HIS A 65 -5.73 7.08 -4.15
N ILE A 66 -4.70 7.10 -3.31
CA ILE A 66 -4.80 6.70 -1.91
C ILE A 66 -5.82 7.58 -1.16
N LEU A 67 -5.75 8.90 -1.36
CA LEU A 67 -6.69 9.85 -0.74
C LEU A 67 -8.15 9.55 -1.10
N ILE A 68 -8.43 9.19 -2.37
CA ILE A 68 -9.77 8.77 -2.80
C ILE A 68 -10.25 7.57 -1.99
N GLY A 69 -9.39 6.56 -1.81
CA GLY A 69 -9.68 5.38 -1.00
C GLY A 69 -9.95 5.70 0.48
N LEU A 70 -9.15 6.59 1.08
CA LEU A 70 -9.33 7.04 2.45
C LEU A 70 -10.66 7.77 2.65
N ILE A 71 -11.02 8.68 1.75
CA ILE A 71 -12.28 9.42 1.79
C ILE A 71 -13.48 8.49 1.63
N ALA A 72 -13.43 7.56 0.68
CA ALA A 72 -14.49 6.58 0.48
C ALA A 72 -14.69 5.70 1.73
N THR A 73 -13.58 5.26 2.33
CA THR A 73 -13.57 4.48 3.58
C THR A 73 -14.15 5.28 4.74
N ALA A 74 -13.76 6.55 4.90
CA ALA A 74 -14.28 7.42 5.95
C ALA A 74 -15.80 7.61 5.82
N LYS A 75 -16.30 7.85 4.61
CA LYS A 75 -17.74 7.97 4.31
C LYS A 75 -18.50 6.70 4.69
N LEU A 76 -17.98 5.54 4.30
CA LEU A 76 -18.57 4.24 4.65
C LEU A 76 -18.62 4.09 6.18
N CYS A 77 -17.48 4.26 6.86
CA CYS A 77 -17.40 4.07 8.30
C CYS A 77 -18.33 5.03 9.06
N TYR A 78 -18.40 6.29 8.62
CA TYR A 78 -19.28 7.28 9.22
C TYR A 78 -20.75 6.87 9.13
N LEU A 79 -21.23 6.51 7.93
CA LEU A 79 -22.60 6.03 7.73
C LEU A 79 -22.89 4.74 8.49
N ARG A 80 -21.88 3.90 8.73
CA ARG A 80 -22.01 2.65 9.48
C ARG A 80 -21.89 2.80 10.99
N GLY A 81 -21.83 4.03 11.50
CA GLY A 81 -21.91 4.32 12.93
C GLY A 81 -20.56 4.51 13.64
N ALA A 82 -19.44 4.57 12.92
CA ALA A 82 -18.14 4.87 13.53
C ALA A 82 -18.17 6.24 14.24
N ILE A 83 -17.97 6.25 15.56
CA ILE A 83 -18.02 7.48 16.37
C ILE A 83 -16.70 8.25 16.38
N GLU A 84 -15.61 7.63 15.91
CA GLU A 84 -14.28 8.22 15.78
C GLU A 84 -13.63 7.70 14.48
N LEU A 85 -13.02 8.59 13.69
CA LEU A 85 -12.28 8.25 12.46
C LEU A 85 -10.91 8.90 12.50
N ALA A 86 -9.85 8.10 12.42
CA ALA A 86 -8.46 8.58 12.37
C ALA A 86 -7.87 8.24 10.99
N PRO A 87 -7.60 9.23 10.11
CA PRO A 87 -7.24 8.99 8.72
C PRO A 87 -5.76 8.65 8.51
N ASP A 88 -4.94 8.72 9.56
CA ASP A 88 -3.48 8.58 9.53
C ASP A 88 -2.79 9.55 8.54
N VAL A 89 -3.35 10.75 8.43
CA VAL A 89 -2.79 11.86 7.64
C VAL A 89 -2.30 12.94 8.61
N ALA A 90 -1.01 13.26 8.54
CA ALA A 90 -0.43 14.29 9.39
C ALA A 90 -1.14 15.64 9.21
N GLY A 91 -1.41 16.31 10.33
CA GLY A 91 -2.15 17.58 10.34
C GLY A 91 -3.68 17.44 10.30
N VAL A 92 -4.23 16.24 10.11
CA VAL A 92 -5.67 15.99 10.16
C VAL A 92 -6.05 15.31 11.48
N PRO A 93 -6.74 16.01 12.41
CA PRO A 93 -7.17 15.40 13.66
C PRO A 93 -8.26 14.33 13.42
N PRO A 94 -8.43 13.37 14.35
CA PRO A 94 -9.54 12.42 14.26
C PRO A 94 -10.90 13.13 14.27
N PHE A 95 -11.79 12.73 13.38
CA PHE A 95 -13.18 13.14 13.41
C PHE A 95 -13.92 12.38 14.51
N ARG A 96 -14.84 13.03 15.21
CA ARG A 96 -15.71 12.41 16.21
C ARG A 96 -17.14 12.86 16.01
N SER A 97 -18.09 11.97 16.19
CA SER A 97 -19.52 12.28 16.07
C SER A 97 -20.32 11.63 17.17
N GLN A 98 -21.22 12.42 17.76
CA GLN A 98 -22.24 11.96 18.72
C GLN A 98 -23.59 11.69 18.05
N THR A 99 -23.74 12.02 16.76
CA THR A 99 -24.96 11.79 15.99
C THR A 99 -25.27 10.29 15.94
N PRO A 100 -26.50 9.86 16.29
CA PRO A 100 -26.93 8.47 16.17
C PRO A 100 -26.71 7.95 14.75
N ALA A 101 -26.25 6.71 14.60
CA ALA A 101 -25.90 6.16 13.29
C ALA A 101 -27.04 6.24 12.26
N ALA A 102 -28.29 6.09 12.70
CA ALA A 102 -29.49 6.15 11.87
C ALA A 102 -29.81 7.55 11.33
N GLU A 103 -29.25 8.60 11.92
CA GLU A 103 -29.51 10.01 11.58
C GLU A 103 -28.38 10.64 10.76
N ARG A 104 -27.27 9.90 10.55
CA ARG A 104 -26.09 10.44 9.87
C ARG A 104 -26.32 10.59 8.37
N SER A 105 -25.81 11.68 7.83
CA SER A 105 -25.79 11.96 6.40
C SER A 105 -24.40 12.38 5.94
N LEU A 106 -24.05 12.06 4.69
CA LEU A 106 -22.83 12.59 4.08
C LEU A 106 -22.86 14.12 3.91
N SER A 107 -24.02 14.75 4.13
CA SER A 107 -24.20 16.20 4.15
C SER A 107 -24.01 16.83 5.53
N ASP A 108 -23.73 16.07 6.57
CA ASP A 108 -23.56 16.59 7.93
C ASP A 108 -22.41 17.60 7.96
N ALA A 109 -22.70 18.83 8.41
CA ALA A 109 -21.81 19.97 8.20
C ALA A 109 -20.41 19.76 8.80
N GLU A 110 -20.32 19.18 10.00
CA GLU A 110 -19.04 18.85 10.65
C GLU A 110 -18.26 17.79 9.88
N PHE A 111 -18.96 16.79 9.33
CA PHE A 111 -18.31 15.73 8.55
C PHE A 111 -17.82 16.24 7.20
N VAL A 112 -18.62 17.06 6.51
CA VAL A 112 -18.23 17.73 5.26
C VAL A 112 -17.03 18.64 5.49
N GLN A 113 -17.01 19.42 6.58
CA GLN A 113 -15.90 20.27 6.93
C GLN A 113 -14.62 19.46 7.18
N TRP A 114 -14.73 18.35 7.91
CA TRP A 114 -13.60 17.46 8.17
C TRP A 114 -13.09 16.77 6.90
N LEU A 115 -13.98 16.29 6.02
CA LEU A 115 -13.59 15.74 4.72
C LEU A 115 -12.88 16.77 3.86
N LYS A 116 -13.35 18.02 3.85
CA LYS A 116 -12.67 19.12 3.14
C LYS A 116 -11.27 19.36 3.71
N GLN A 117 -11.10 19.33 5.03
CA GLN A 117 -9.79 19.43 5.65
C GLN A 117 -8.87 18.29 5.17
N LEU A 118 -9.34 17.04 5.24
CA LEU A 118 -8.60 15.87 4.76
C LEU A 118 -8.21 15.99 3.28
N GLU A 119 -9.13 16.43 2.42
CA GLU A 119 -8.88 16.67 0.99
C GLU A 119 -7.83 17.75 0.76
N THR A 120 -7.92 18.87 1.48
CA THR A 120 -6.98 19.99 1.32
C THR A 120 -5.59 19.71 1.89
N THR A 121 -5.50 18.96 2.99
CA THR A 121 -4.23 18.53 3.56
C THR A 121 -3.57 17.47 2.67
N GLY A 122 -4.37 16.56 2.10
CA GLY A 122 -3.89 15.54 1.19
C GLY A 122 -2.96 14.51 1.84
N VAL A 123 -2.50 13.56 1.03
CA VAL A 123 -1.49 12.57 1.43
C VAL A 123 -0.17 12.97 0.77
N HIS A 124 0.91 13.05 1.54
CA HIS A 124 2.21 13.51 1.05
C HIS A 124 3.35 12.59 1.47
N PRO A 125 4.29 12.21 0.57
CA PRO A 125 5.42 11.32 0.88
C PRO A 125 6.26 11.68 2.10
N ARG A 126 6.35 12.97 2.43
CA ARG A 126 7.16 13.47 3.56
C ARG A 126 6.47 13.35 4.90
N ASP A 127 5.15 13.52 4.90
CA ASP A 127 4.38 13.77 6.13
C ASP A 127 3.40 12.63 6.44
N SER A 128 3.16 11.74 5.50
CA SER A 128 2.29 10.57 5.66
C SER A 128 3.12 9.30 5.80
N MET A 129 2.66 8.39 6.65
CA MET A 129 3.29 7.08 6.77
C MET A 129 2.79 6.16 5.66
N PHE A 130 3.70 5.75 4.78
CA PHE A 130 3.42 4.78 3.74
C PHE A 130 3.95 3.41 4.15
N GLN A 131 3.17 2.38 3.84
CA GLN A 131 3.59 0.98 4.03
C GLN A 131 3.39 0.20 2.73
N SER A 132 4.02 -0.97 2.65
CA SER A 132 3.69 -1.98 1.65
C SER A 132 4.09 -3.35 2.17
N ALA A 133 3.29 -4.35 1.84
CA ALA A 133 3.62 -5.76 2.02
C ALA A 133 3.94 -6.47 0.69
N HIS A 134 3.87 -5.77 -0.45
CA HIS A 134 3.94 -6.38 -1.78
C HIS A 134 4.99 -5.69 -2.67
N GLN A 135 6.26 -5.94 -2.38
CA GLN A 135 7.38 -5.60 -3.26
C GLN A 135 7.43 -6.58 -4.43
N MET A 136 7.53 -6.05 -5.65
CA MET A 136 7.41 -6.80 -6.89
C MET A 136 8.18 -6.08 -8.01
N GLY A 137 8.63 -6.83 -9.02
CA GLY A 137 9.17 -6.26 -10.26
C GLY A 137 10.63 -5.78 -10.20
N SER A 138 11.41 -6.16 -9.18
CA SER A 138 12.83 -5.82 -9.07
C SER A 138 13.71 -6.52 -10.11
N CYS A 139 13.28 -7.67 -10.63
CA CYS A 139 13.95 -8.45 -11.67
C CYS A 139 12.98 -8.74 -12.81
N ARG A 140 12.32 -7.70 -13.34
CA ARG A 140 11.15 -7.81 -14.23
C ARG A 140 11.36 -8.80 -15.39
N MET A 141 10.31 -9.54 -15.70
CA MET A 141 10.20 -10.27 -16.96
C MET A 141 10.09 -9.27 -18.12
N GLY A 142 10.84 -9.52 -19.19
CA GLY A 142 10.89 -8.70 -20.41
C GLY A 142 10.81 -9.55 -21.66
N ALA A 143 10.40 -8.94 -22.78
CA ALA A 143 10.42 -9.59 -24.09
C ALA A 143 11.84 -9.64 -24.70
N THR A 144 12.75 -8.81 -24.21
CA THR A 144 14.17 -8.76 -24.59
C THR A 144 15.03 -8.51 -23.36
N ALA A 145 16.36 -8.70 -23.48
CA ALA A 145 17.34 -8.47 -22.42
C ALA A 145 17.40 -6.99 -21.98
N GLU A 146 17.08 -6.05 -22.87
CA GLU A 146 17.05 -4.62 -22.57
C GLU A 146 15.76 -4.22 -21.84
N ALA A 147 14.70 -5.02 -21.99
CA ALA A 147 13.38 -4.74 -21.43
C ALA A 147 13.14 -5.42 -20.07
N GLY A 148 14.01 -6.34 -19.64
CA GLY A 148 13.89 -7.05 -18.37
C GLY A 148 15.08 -7.93 -18.03
N VAL A 149 15.04 -8.55 -16.85
CA VAL A 149 16.11 -9.41 -16.31
C VAL A 149 15.91 -10.86 -16.73
N VAL A 150 14.66 -11.29 -16.87
CA VAL A 150 14.31 -12.64 -17.32
C VAL A 150 13.38 -12.62 -18.53
N ASP A 151 13.36 -13.71 -19.28
CA ASP A 151 12.39 -13.94 -20.35
C ASP A 151 11.05 -14.48 -19.82
N GLN A 152 10.11 -14.80 -20.71
CA GLN A 152 8.77 -15.30 -20.37
C GLN A 152 8.73 -16.70 -19.71
N THR A 153 9.87 -17.39 -19.70
CA THR A 153 10.07 -18.69 -19.05
C THR A 153 10.67 -18.55 -17.66
N GLY A 154 11.03 -17.32 -17.27
CA GLY A 154 11.73 -17.03 -16.01
C GLY A 154 13.24 -17.20 -16.10
N LYS A 155 13.80 -17.50 -17.27
CA LYS A 155 15.24 -17.64 -17.48
C LYS A 155 15.92 -16.28 -17.55
N ALA A 156 17.02 -16.11 -16.83
CA ALA A 156 17.83 -14.90 -16.90
C ALA A 156 18.50 -14.74 -18.27
N TRP A 157 18.53 -13.51 -18.79
CA TRP A 157 19.17 -13.22 -20.08
C TRP A 157 20.70 -13.33 -20.03
N GLU A 158 21.31 -13.01 -18.88
CA GLU A 158 22.76 -12.88 -18.73
C GLU A 158 23.48 -14.19 -18.34
N ALA A 159 22.73 -15.25 -18.02
CA ALA A 159 23.29 -16.49 -17.52
C ALA A 159 22.55 -17.72 -18.02
N GLU A 160 23.30 -18.75 -18.38
CA GLU A 160 22.75 -20.07 -18.64
C GLU A 160 22.32 -20.74 -17.33
N ASN A 161 21.21 -21.48 -17.37
CA ASN A 161 20.68 -22.27 -16.25
C ASN A 161 20.36 -21.47 -14.96
N LEU A 162 20.13 -20.16 -15.07
CA LEU A 162 19.64 -19.32 -13.99
C LEU A 162 18.18 -18.93 -14.22
N TYR A 163 17.31 -19.21 -13.23
CA TYR A 163 15.88 -18.95 -13.31
C TYR A 163 15.38 -18.24 -12.04
N LEU A 164 14.42 -17.32 -12.20
CA LEU A 164 13.76 -16.62 -11.11
C LEU A 164 12.26 -16.94 -11.13
N ALA A 165 11.68 -17.21 -9.97
CA ALA A 165 10.35 -17.80 -9.83
C ALA A 165 9.54 -17.18 -8.67
N ASP A 166 9.69 -15.88 -8.44
CA ASP A 166 9.01 -15.15 -7.35
C ASP A 166 8.31 -13.87 -7.86
N SER A 167 7.91 -12.97 -6.97
CA SER A 167 7.26 -11.71 -7.36
C SER A 167 8.20 -10.68 -7.98
N SER A 168 9.53 -10.88 -7.92
CA SER A 168 10.51 -9.98 -8.52
C SER A 168 10.38 -9.93 -10.04
N ILE A 169 9.90 -11.01 -10.68
CA ILE A 169 9.78 -11.10 -12.14
C ILE A 169 8.48 -10.50 -12.68
N PHE A 170 7.60 -9.98 -11.83
CA PHE A 170 6.35 -9.36 -12.29
C PHE A 170 6.67 -8.12 -13.14
N PRO A 171 6.05 -7.94 -14.33
CA PRO A 171 6.30 -6.75 -15.16
C PRO A 171 5.86 -5.44 -14.50
N SER A 172 4.86 -5.50 -13.61
CA SER A 172 4.31 -4.37 -12.87
C SER A 172 3.54 -4.86 -11.64
N ALA A 173 3.15 -3.94 -10.77
CA ALA A 173 2.36 -4.23 -9.59
C ALA A 173 0.90 -4.58 -9.97
N GLY A 174 0.34 -5.68 -9.46
CA GLY A 174 -0.94 -6.26 -9.91
C GLY A 174 -2.25 -5.66 -9.35
N GLY A 175 -2.20 -4.58 -8.57
CA GLY A 175 -3.33 -3.99 -7.81
C GLY A 175 -4.00 -4.87 -6.73
N VAL A 176 -3.65 -6.16 -6.65
CA VAL A 176 -4.22 -7.14 -5.71
C VAL A 176 -3.11 -7.91 -4.98
N ASN A 177 -3.46 -8.66 -3.94
CA ASN A 177 -2.52 -9.52 -3.22
C ASN A 177 -1.83 -10.51 -4.19
N PRO A 178 -0.48 -10.52 -4.29
CA PRO A 178 0.22 -11.27 -5.32
C PRO A 178 0.34 -12.76 -5.04
N MET A 179 -0.03 -13.27 -3.86
CA MET A 179 0.26 -14.65 -3.44
C MET A 179 -0.10 -15.72 -4.49
N ILE A 180 -1.35 -15.74 -4.96
CA ILE A 180 -1.81 -16.72 -5.95
C ILE A 180 -1.08 -16.54 -7.29
N THR A 181 -0.87 -15.29 -7.72
CA THR A 181 -0.14 -14.97 -8.95
C THR A 181 1.32 -15.41 -8.86
N THR A 182 1.98 -15.22 -7.72
CA THR A 182 3.35 -15.65 -7.49
C THR A 182 3.45 -17.17 -7.56
N MET A 183 2.53 -17.89 -6.91
CA MET A 183 2.51 -19.35 -7.00
C MET A 183 2.28 -19.85 -8.43
N ALA A 184 1.37 -19.22 -9.18
CA ALA A 184 1.11 -19.59 -10.57
C ALA A 184 2.31 -19.33 -11.49
N ILE A 185 3.02 -18.21 -11.30
CA ILE A 185 4.24 -17.91 -12.04
C ILE A 185 5.36 -18.89 -11.67
N ALA A 186 5.53 -19.19 -10.39
CA ALA A 186 6.53 -20.15 -9.93
C ALA A 186 6.31 -21.54 -10.54
N ASP A 187 5.07 -22.02 -10.58
CA ASP A 187 4.69 -23.28 -11.23
C ASP A 187 5.01 -23.27 -12.72
N ARG A 188 4.69 -22.17 -13.43
CA ARG A 188 5.04 -22.00 -14.85
C ARG A 188 6.55 -22.06 -15.09
N VAL A 189 7.34 -21.35 -14.27
CA VAL A 189 8.81 -21.36 -14.37
C VAL A 189 9.35 -22.78 -14.13
N ALA A 190 8.82 -23.49 -13.14
CA ALA A 190 9.21 -24.87 -12.87
C ALA A 190 8.94 -25.81 -14.06
N GLN A 191 7.81 -25.64 -14.76
CA GLN A 191 7.51 -26.40 -15.99
C GLN A 191 8.50 -26.07 -17.11
N SER A 192 8.90 -24.80 -17.26
CA SER A 192 9.93 -24.40 -18.24
C SER A 192 11.29 -25.01 -17.94
N VAL A 193 11.69 -25.06 -16.67
CA VAL A 193 12.91 -25.75 -16.24
C VAL A 193 12.82 -27.25 -16.57
N ALA A 194 11.72 -27.91 -16.21
CA ALA A 194 11.53 -29.33 -16.45
C ALA A 194 11.54 -29.72 -17.94
N ALA A 195 11.04 -28.85 -18.82
CA ALA A 195 11.04 -29.08 -20.27
C ALA A 195 12.39 -28.84 -20.94
N GLY A 196 13.31 -28.13 -20.28
CA GLY A 196 14.67 -27.84 -20.75
C GLY A 196 15.75 -28.76 -20.17
N LEU A 197 15.39 -29.64 -19.22
CA LEU A 197 16.19 -30.77 -18.73
C LEU A 197 15.99 -32.00 -19.63
#